data_AF-A0A227J0G2-F1
#
_entry.id   AF-A0A227J0G2-F1
#
_cell.length_a   1.000
_cell.length_b   1.000
_cell.length_c   1.000
_cell.angle_alpha   90.00
_cell.angle_beta   90.00
_cell.angle_gamma   90.00
#
_symmetry.space_group_name_H-M   'P 1'
#
loop_
_entity.id
_entity.type
_entity.pdbx_description
1 polymer ?
#
loop_
_entity_poly.entity_id
_entity_poly.type
_entity_poly.pdbx_seq_one_letter_code
_entity_poly.pdbx_strand_id
1 'polypeptide(L)'
;GTYDRFKEMFEKYSAEAGKKQYLIPYFISAHPGTEDEDMLNLALWLKKNNFECDQVQNFYPSPMCNATSMYYSETNPLKRVKYKQREDIPVAKG
;
A
#
# COMPACT_ATOMS: atom_id res chain seq x y z
N GLY A 1 2.03 -7.35 11.48
CA GLY A 1 1.55 -6.07 10.90
C GLY A 1 0.02 -6.01 10.88
N THR A 2 -0.58 -4.97 10.30
CA THR A 2 -2.05 -4.88 10.16
C THR A 2 -2.61 -5.94 9.22
N TYR A 3 -1.91 -6.25 8.13
CA TYR A 3 -2.26 -7.34 7.22
C TYR A 3 -2.33 -8.70 7.93
N ASP A 4 -1.31 -9.06 8.71
CA ASP A 4 -1.27 -10.38 9.39
C ASP A 4 -2.44 -10.54 10.37
N ARG A 5 -2.75 -9.48 11.14
CA ARG A 5 -3.92 -9.46 12.04
C ARG A 5 -5.23 -9.63 11.27
N PHE A 6 -5.36 -8.97 10.12
CA PHE A 6 -6.53 -9.15 9.26
C PHE A 6 -6.61 -10.58 8.71
N LYS A 7 -5.49 -11.17 8.27
CA LYS A 7 -5.42 -12.54 7.78
C LYS A 7 -5.87 -13.55 8.83
N GLU A 8 -5.35 -13.45 10.05
CA GLU A 8 -5.74 -14.32 11.18
C GLU A 8 -7.25 -14.23 11.47
N MET A 9 -7.80 -13.01 11.49
CA MET A 9 -9.24 -12.80 11.66
C MET A 9 -10.05 -13.39 10.50
N PHE A 10 -9.63 -13.16 9.26
CA PHE A 10 -10.30 -13.67 8.08
C PHE A 10 -10.36 -15.20 8.08
N GLU A 11 -9.23 -15.87 8.30
CA GLU A 11 -9.14 -17.32 8.34
C GLU A 11 -10.03 -17.92 9.43
N LYS A 12 -10.00 -17.33 10.64
CA LYS A 12 -10.85 -17.74 11.76
C LYS A 12 -12.33 -17.69 11.38
N TYR A 13 -12.81 -16.54 10.91
CA TYR A 13 -14.24 -16.35 10.65
C TYR A 13 -14.72 -17.07 9.38
N SER A 14 -13.86 -17.27 8.38
CA SER A 14 -14.17 -18.13 7.24
C SER A 14 -14.36 -19.59 7.65
N ALA A 15 -13.52 -20.09 8.57
CA ALA A 15 -13.67 -21.44 9.12
C ALA A 15 -14.95 -21.58 9.97
N GLU A 16 -15.24 -20.61 10.85
CA GLU A 16 -16.47 -20.60 11.66
C GLU A 16 -17.74 -20.56 10.78
N ALA A 17 -17.70 -19.83 9.66
CA ALA A 17 -18.81 -19.77 8.71
C ALA A 17 -18.89 -20.99 7.77
N GLY A 18 -17.94 -21.93 7.84
CA GLY A 18 -17.87 -23.09 6.96
C GLY A 18 -17.64 -22.75 5.47
N LYS A 19 -17.05 -21.59 5.17
CA LYS A 19 -16.85 -21.11 3.80
C LYS A 19 -15.42 -21.34 3.34
N LYS A 20 -15.25 -21.80 2.11
CA LYS A 20 -13.95 -21.84 1.42
C LYS A 20 -13.67 -20.48 0.80
N GLN A 21 -13.07 -19.59 1.56
CA GLN A 21 -12.66 -18.26 1.11
C GLN A 21 -11.13 -18.16 1.14
N TYR A 22 -10.58 -17.33 0.27
CA TYR A 22 -9.13 -17.18 0.11
C TYR A 22 -8.77 -15.70 0.06
N LEU A 23 -7.58 -15.37 0.56
CA LEU A 23 -7.01 -14.04 0.44
C LEU A 23 -6.24 -13.95 -0.86
N ILE A 24 -6.73 -13.10 -1.77
CA ILE A 24 -6.02 -12.73 -2.99
C ILE A 24 -5.56 -11.29 -2.80
N PRO A 25 -4.27 -11.05 -2.49
CA PRO A 25 -3.78 -9.70 -2.27
C PRO A 25 -3.67 -8.92 -3.59
N TYR A 26 -4.00 -7.63 -3.52
CA TYR A 26 -3.85 -6.65 -4.60
C TYR A 26 -2.79 -5.63 -4.20
N PHE A 27 -1.78 -5.42 -5.03
CA PHE A 27 -0.67 -4.54 -4.72
C PHE A 27 -0.67 -3.29 -5.61
N ILE A 28 -0.35 -2.15 -4.99
CA ILE A 28 -0.13 -0.89 -5.71
C ILE A 28 1.35 -0.55 -5.64
N SER A 29 2.01 -0.45 -6.78
CA SER A 29 3.40 0.04 -6.88
C SER A 29 3.44 1.56 -7.02
N ALA A 30 4.59 2.18 -6.71
CA ALA A 30 4.81 3.62 -6.89
C ALA A 30 3.81 4.53 -6.17
N HIS A 31 3.24 4.07 -5.05
CA HIS A 31 2.39 4.92 -4.23
C HIS A 31 3.20 6.15 -3.75
N PRO A 32 2.63 7.37 -3.72
CA PRO A 32 3.31 8.54 -3.18
C PRO A 32 3.83 8.29 -1.76
N GLY A 33 5.09 8.60 -1.52
CA GLY A 33 5.81 8.31 -0.28
C GLY A 33 6.51 6.95 -0.23
N THR A 34 6.38 6.11 -1.25
CA THR A 34 7.13 4.84 -1.36
C THR A 34 8.55 5.09 -1.83
N GLU A 35 9.52 4.51 -1.11
CA GLU A 35 10.94 4.49 -1.48
C GLU A 35 11.34 3.14 -2.11
N ASP A 36 12.51 3.09 -2.74
CA ASP A 36 13.04 1.83 -3.32
C ASP A 36 13.21 0.73 -2.25
N GLU A 37 13.56 1.12 -1.02
CA GLU A 37 13.67 0.19 0.11
C GLU A 37 12.32 -0.45 0.45
N ASP A 38 11.22 0.30 0.37
CA ASP A 38 9.87 -0.24 0.60
C ASP A 38 9.50 -1.29 -0.44
N MET A 39 9.81 -1.01 -1.72
CA MET A 39 9.54 -1.95 -2.83
C MET A 39 10.40 -3.21 -2.71
N LEU A 40 11.66 -3.08 -2.30
CA LEU A 40 12.53 -4.23 -2.01
C LEU A 40 11.98 -5.06 -0.85
N ASN A 41 11.56 -4.41 0.24
CA ASN A 41 10.95 -5.08 1.39
C ASN A 41 9.66 -5.81 1.00
N LEU A 42 8.83 -5.22 0.13
CA LEU A 42 7.66 -5.88 -0.43
C LEU A 42 8.05 -7.12 -1.25
N ALA A 43 9.07 -7.03 -2.11
CA ALA A 43 9.55 -8.18 -2.90
C ALA A 43 10.03 -9.33 -2.01
N LEU A 44 10.77 -9.02 -0.95
CA LEU A 44 11.20 -10.01 0.05
C LEU A 44 10.02 -10.63 0.79
N TRP A 45 9.02 -9.82 1.16
CA TRP A 45 7.82 -10.29 1.84
C TRP A 45 7.00 -11.24 0.96
N LEU A 46 6.82 -10.91 -0.32
CA LEU A 46 6.13 -11.78 -1.29
C LEU A 46 6.82 -13.13 -1.41
N LYS A 47 8.14 -13.12 -1.58
CA LYS A 47 8.96 -14.33 -1.64
C LYS A 47 8.84 -15.19 -0.39
N LYS A 48 8.91 -14.57 0.80
CA LYS A 48 8.79 -15.28 2.09
C LYS A 48 7.43 -15.95 2.27
N ASN A 49 6.37 -15.33 1.78
CA ASN A 49 5.00 -15.81 1.92
C ASN A 49 4.52 -16.67 0.74
N ASN A 50 5.41 -16.95 -0.23
CA ASN A 50 5.09 -17.68 -1.45
C ASN A 50 3.84 -17.11 -2.16
N PHE A 51 3.73 -15.78 -2.18
CA PHE A 51 2.66 -15.08 -2.89
C PHE A 51 3.08 -14.84 -4.34
N GLU A 52 2.21 -15.23 -5.26
CA GLU A 52 2.29 -14.82 -6.65
C GLU A 52 1.55 -13.50 -6.82
N CYS A 53 2.24 -12.49 -7.35
CA CYS A 53 1.69 -11.15 -7.56
C CYS A 53 0.87 -11.10 -8.85
N ASP A 54 -0.28 -11.76 -8.85
CA ASP A 54 -1.16 -11.78 -10.03
C ASP A 54 -1.85 -10.44 -10.28
N GLN A 55 -2.04 -9.65 -9.22
CA GLN A 55 -2.72 -8.36 -9.31
C GLN A 55 -1.83 -7.25 -8.75
N VAL A 56 -1.15 -6.57 -9.68
CA VAL A 56 -0.34 -5.40 -9.40
C VAL A 56 -0.81 -4.26 -10.29
N GLN A 57 -0.92 -3.07 -9.72
CA GLN A 57 -1.22 -1.85 -10.45
C GLN A 57 -0.22 -0.77 -10.09
N ASN A 58 0.28 -0.06 -11.10
CA ASN A 58 1.03 1.14 -10.82
C ASN A 58 0.10 2.25 -10.33
N PHE A 59 0.54 3.02 -9.33
CA PHE A 59 -0.27 4.10 -8.81
C PHE A 59 -0.68 5.07 -9.92
N TYR A 60 -1.99 5.35 -9.97
CA TYR A 60 -2.57 6.33 -10.88
C TYR A 60 -3.35 7.38 -10.07
N PRO A 61 -3.09 8.68 -10.28
CA PRO A 61 -3.72 9.74 -9.51
C PRO A 61 -5.22 9.86 -9.86
N SER A 62 -6.07 9.25 -9.03
CA SER A 62 -7.53 9.34 -9.13
C SER A 62 -8.07 10.59 -8.41
N PRO A 63 -9.06 11.31 -8.97
CA PRO A 63 -9.65 12.48 -8.32
C PRO A 63 -10.18 12.17 -6.91
N MET A 64 -10.16 13.18 -6.03
CA MET A 64 -10.71 13.11 -4.66
C MET A 64 -10.03 12.09 -3.72
N CYS A 65 -8.82 11.61 -4.04
CA CYS A 65 -8.03 10.74 -3.16
C CYS A 65 -6.88 11.49 -2.46
N ASN A 66 -6.62 11.18 -1.19
CA ASN A 66 -5.48 11.74 -0.45
C ASN A 66 -4.13 11.42 -1.11
N ALA A 67 -3.98 10.20 -1.64
CA ALA A 67 -2.78 9.81 -2.39
C ALA A 67 -2.58 10.68 -3.65
N THR A 68 -3.65 11.13 -4.28
CA THR A 68 -3.56 12.08 -5.40
C THR A 68 -3.13 13.46 -4.95
N SER A 69 -3.64 13.93 -3.79
CA SER A 69 -3.11 15.15 -3.18
C SER A 69 -1.63 15.02 -2.84
N MET A 70 -1.18 13.86 -2.35
CA MET A 70 0.23 13.54 -2.13
C MET A 70 1.03 13.59 -3.44
N TYR A 71 0.54 12.94 -4.50
CA TYR A 71 1.18 12.87 -5.81
C TYR A 71 1.45 14.25 -6.42
N TYR A 72 0.48 15.17 -6.34
CA TYR A 72 0.61 16.51 -6.90
C TYR A 72 1.31 17.50 -5.97
N SER A 73 1.05 17.43 -4.66
CA SER A 73 1.63 18.37 -3.70
C SER A 73 3.02 17.98 -3.22
N GLU A 74 3.43 16.72 -3.44
CA GLU A 74 4.66 16.12 -2.91
C GLU A 74 4.82 16.34 -1.40
N THR A 75 3.69 16.38 -0.67
CA THR A 75 3.66 16.50 0.79
C THR A 75 2.59 15.58 1.38
N ASN A 76 2.66 15.32 2.69
CA ASN A 76 1.61 14.60 3.39
C ASN A 76 0.41 15.53 3.71
N PRO A 77 -0.77 15.34 3.08
CA PRO A 77 -1.92 16.23 3.25
C PRO A 77 -2.55 16.16 4.65
N LEU A 78 -2.21 15.13 5.44
CA LEU A 78 -2.68 14.97 6.82
C LEU A 78 -1.81 15.74 7.82
N LYS A 79 -0.65 16.25 7.40
CA LYS A 79 0.22 17.09 8.21
C LYS A 79 0.09 18.55 7.79
N ARG A 80 0.20 19.47 8.76
CA ARG A 80 0.21 20.89 8.47
C ARG A 80 1.46 21.25 7.67
N VAL A 81 1.28 21.67 6.41
CA VAL A 81 2.36 22.19 5.58
C VAL A 81 2.77 23.58 6.10
N LYS A 82 4.03 23.73 6.51
CA LYS A 82 4.61 25.01 6.93
C LYS A 82 5.69 25.40 5.93
N TYR A 83 5.69 26.66 5.50
CA TYR A 83 6.65 27.17 4.51
C TYR A 83 8.12 26.86 4.85
N LYS A 84 8.51 26.96 6.12
CA LYS A 84 9.90 26.72 6.58
C LYS A 84 10.20 25.26 6.98
N GLN A 85 9.20 24.40 7.05
CA GLN A 85 9.30 23.01 7.56
C GLN A 85 8.47 22.09 6.68
N ARG A 86 8.55 22.26 5.36
CA ARG A 86 7.86 21.39 4.41
C ARG A 86 8.56 20.04 4.43
N GLU A 87 7.79 18.99 4.69
CA GLU A 87 8.23 17.60 4.57
C GLU A 87 7.86 17.15 3.17
N ASP A 88 8.86 17.06 2.30
CA ASP A 88 8.70 16.55 0.95
C ASP A 88 8.61 15.02 1.01
N ILE A 89 7.72 14.46 0.20
CA ILE A 89 7.59 13.00 0.06
C ILE A 89 8.04 12.59 -1.35
N PRO A 90 8.73 11.45 -1.50
CA PRO A 90 9.11 10.94 -2.81
C PRO A 90 7.86 10.57 -3.60
N VAL A 91 7.83 10.95 -4.88
CA VAL A 91 6.77 10.58 -5.82
C VAL A 91 7.43 10.09 -7.09
N ALA A 92 7.23 8.82 -7.42
CA ALA A 92 7.67 8.27 -8.69
C ALA A 92 6.77 8.82 -9.80
N LYS A 93 7.31 9.75 -10.59
CA LYS A 93 6.70 10.26 -11.82
C LYS A 93 7.40 9.56 -12.97
N GLY A 94 6.64 8.85 -13.79
CA GLY A 94 7.14 8.23 -15.01
C GLY A 94 7.67 9.25 -16.00
#